data_AF-A0A2G5R2J3-F1
#
_entry.id   AF-A0A2G5R2J3-F1
#
_cell.length_a   1.000
_cell.length_b   1.000
_cell.length_c   1.000
_cell.angle_alpha   90.00
_cell.angle_beta   90.00
_cell.angle_gamma   90.00
#
_symmetry.space_group_name_H-M   'P 1'
#
loop_
_entity.id
_entity.type
_entity.pdbx_description
1 polymer ?
#
loop_
_entity_poly.entity_id
_entity_poly.type
_entity_poly.pdbx_seq_one_letter_code
_entity_poly.pdbx_strand_id
1 'polypeptide(L)'
;MTEEAAADGDTPWVIPSEIRFDTLLGKDLEECVYWLLDAMGAQDLEWRVGGTGGGAADGGRDLAAAFYALTPAGDMDRKRWWFECKGRSKTLEADQVKAAVNNALGEPGLDYIVIVTNTTFTNPTRDWVVRWQQAHPTPVVQLWDGVTLERMLSRQPQVVMRLFAQALSLEGRVKAAKDRFWGRLEFVAPKLLAEFWAARREVDLDGMTLFALIATEFAAGSIAQRPWAADLDKAKLAETLQYAIANIFYLIQRAEDAGQRSEPLLRAQAYVVLVALQAFGPTAVTELLRVLMAGDPDNPYPDVVQSMLLMPIIDQLLGELQEVCSSDCQRFTTTLHALRTEDGDEVEDYWWRLDQRGLPRLEDPTAHLRLERTGAPCKVGFALNDEVTCPLFDAEPTLENLEAMLTVFAKVSAFRKIDAQGRHAERVARIAEFNASPLRRPPTPTPAEGGETA
;
A
#
# COMPACT_ATOMS: atom_id res chain seq x y z
N MET A 1 -25.72 3.07 45.16
CA MET A 1 -25.78 3.55 43.77
C MET A 1 -24.43 3.27 43.15
N THR A 2 -24.39 2.08 42.57
CA THR A 2 -23.41 1.43 41.68
C THR A 2 -22.18 2.23 41.23
N GLU A 3 -21.06 1.95 41.90
CA GLU A 3 -19.75 1.75 41.28
C GLU A 3 -19.79 0.42 40.51
N GLU A 4 -19.84 0.49 39.18
CA GLU A 4 -19.42 -0.60 38.28
C GLU A 4 -19.29 0.01 36.87
N ALA A 5 -18.20 0.74 36.65
CA ALA A 5 -17.76 1.04 35.29
C ALA A 5 -16.94 -0.15 34.82
N ALA A 6 -17.45 -0.80 33.78
CA ALA A 6 -16.91 -2.00 33.16
C ALA A 6 -15.39 -1.90 32.94
N ALA A 7 -14.68 -2.88 33.49
CA ALA A 7 -13.36 -3.26 33.04
C ALA A 7 -13.52 -3.89 31.65
N ASP A 8 -13.48 -3.07 30.62
CA ASP A 8 -13.25 -3.54 29.26
C ASP A 8 -11.76 -3.84 29.15
N GLY A 9 -11.43 -5.12 28.96
CA GLY A 9 -10.07 -5.61 28.77
C GLY A 9 -9.58 -5.25 27.38
N ASP A 10 -9.47 -3.95 27.09
CA ASP A 10 -9.05 -3.43 25.79
C ASP A 10 -7.55 -3.69 25.64
N THR A 11 -7.18 -4.64 24.77
CA THR A 11 -5.79 -4.91 24.44
C THR A 11 -5.17 -3.59 23.94
N PRO A 12 -4.06 -3.11 24.51
CA PRO A 12 -3.51 -1.81 24.14
C PRO A 12 -3.20 -1.76 22.64
N TRP A 13 -3.89 -0.86 21.93
CA TRP A 13 -3.83 -0.67 20.48
C TRP A 13 -2.38 -0.49 19.98
N VAL A 14 -1.64 0.36 20.66
CA VAL A 14 -0.20 0.51 20.48
C VAL A 14 0.47 -0.37 21.51
N ILE A 15 1.34 -1.29 21.06
CA ILE A 15 2.18 -2.06 21.97
C ILE A 15 3.44 -1.22 22.22
N PRO A 16 3.56 -0.51 23.36
CA PRO A 16 4.57 0.53 23.50
C PRO A 16 5.99 -0.05 23.46
N SER A 17 6.16 -1.29 23.95
CA SER A 17 7.42 -2.04 23.90
C SER A 17 7.91 -2.39 22.50
N GLU A 18 7.04 -2.36 21.50
CA GLU A 18 7.39 -2.65 20.10
C GLU A 18 7.74 -1.37 19.30
N ILE A 19 7.61 -0.18 19.91
CA ILE A 19 8.13 1.05 19.31
C ILE A 19 9.66 1.00 19.37
N ARG A 20 10.28 0.90 18.19
CA ARG A 20 11.73 0.82 18.01
C ARG A 20 12.43 2.16 18.24
N PHE A 21 12.43 2.63 19.49
CA PHE A 21 13.13 3.86 19.90
C PHE A 21 14.64 3.77 19.68
N ASP A 22 15.21 2.56 19.72
CA ASP A 22 16.64 2.30 19.49
C ASP A 22 17.11 2.71 18.08
N THR A 23 16.23 2.60 17.09
CA THR A 23 16.51 2.96 15.69
C THR A 23 16.11 4.40 15.34
N LEU A 24 15.45 5.10 16.26
CA LEU A 24 14.81 6.39 16.04
C LEU A 24 15.85 7.53 16.19
N LEU A 25 16.66 7.72 15.16
CA LEU A 25 17.82 8.63 15.17
C LEU A 25 17.73 9.68 14.05
N GLY A 26 18.35 10.85 14.30
CA GLY A 26 18.46 11.94 13.32
C GLY A 26 17.08 12.30 12.72
N LYS A 27 17.00 12.27 11.39
CA LYS A 27 15.79 12.61 10.63
C LYS A 27 14.56 11.80 11.04
N ASP A 28 14.72 10.52 11.42
CA ASP A 28 13.58 9.68 11.78
C ASP A 28 12.96 10.12 13.11
N LEU A 29 13.78 10.62 14.05
CA LEU A 29 13.30 11.23 15.30
C LEU A 29 12.60 12.54 15.04
N GLU A 30 13.16 13.37 14.18
CA GLU A 30 12.54 14.63 13.80
C GLU A 30 11.19 14.38 13.10
N GLU A 31 11.11 13.41 12.18
CA GLU A 31 9.86 13.06 11.49
C GLU A 31 8.82 12.51 12.47
N CYS A 32 9.25 11.69 13.44
CA CYS A 32 8.38 11.23 14.51
C CYS A 32 7.80 12.37 15.35
N VAL A 33 8.64 13.32 15.75
CA VAL A 33 8.20 14.49 16.52
C VAL A 33 7.29 15.36 15.67
N TYR A 34 7.60 15.56 14.40
CA TYR A 34 6.76 16.33 13.47
C TYR A 34 5.33 15.79 13.43
N TRP A 35 5.16 14.50 13.14
CA TRP A 35 3.83 13.89 13.04
C TRP A 35 3.12 13.84 14.40
N LEU A 36 3.88 13.70 15.49
CA LEU A 36 3.33 13.78 16.84
C LEU A 36 2.78 15.18 17.14
N LEU A 37 3.51 16.24 16.79
CA LEU A 37 3.08 17.62 17.01
C LEU A 37 1.84 17.97 16.16
N ASP A 38 1.83 17.58 14.89
CA ASP A 38 0.68 17.72 13.99
C ASP A 38 -0.57 17.04 14.58
N ALA A 39 -0.44 15.79 15.02
CA ALA A 39 -1.50 15.05 15.70
C ALA A 39 -1.96 15.67 17.02
N MET A 40 -1.08 16.38 17.73
CA MET A 40 -1.40 17.13 18.96
C MET A 40 -2.07 18.48 18.68
N GLY A 41 -2.28 18.85 17.40
CA GLY A 41 -2.93 20.09 17.01
C GLY A 41 -1.98 21.29 16.90
N ALA A 42 -0.68 21.04 16.70
CA ALA A 42 0.27 22.10 16.39
C ALA A 42 -0.16 22.87 15.13
N GLN A 43 0.05 24.18 15.15
CA GLN A 43 -0.15 25.08 14.03
C GLN A 43 1.19 25.69 13.64
N ASP A 44 1.28 26.27 12.43
CA ASP A 44 2.51 26.88 11.92
C ASP A 44 3.74 25.96 12.08
N LEU A 45 3.56 24.66 11.89
CA LEU A 45 4.60 23.64 12.07
C LEU A 45 5.59 23.73 10.90
N GLU A 46 6.82 24.13 11.20
CA GLU A 46 7.86 24.41 10.22
C GLU A 46 9.14 23.64 10.50
N TRP A 47 9.75 23.13 9.42
CA TRP A 47 11.13 22.64 9.42
C TRP A 47 12.10 23.81 9.30
N ARG A 48 12.98 23.99 10.29
CA ARG A 48 14.03 25.00 10.30
C ARG A 48 15.37 24.32 10.03
N VAL A 49 16.08 24.80 9.00
CA VAL A 49 17.47 24.41 8.77
C VAL A 49 18.35 25.37 9.56
N GLY A 50 18.97 24.90 10.64
CA GLY A 50 19.84 25.71 11.48
C GLY A 50 21.20 25.99 10.84
N GLY A 51 21.48 27.26 10.53
CA GLY A 51 22.83 27.86 10.58
C GLY A 51 23.66 27.95 9.29
N THR A 52 24.24 29.13 9.06
CA THR A 52 25.09 29.55 7.93
C THR A 52 26.39 28.74 7.79
N GLY A 53 26.53 28.08 6.65
CA GLY A 53 27.65 27.21 6.30
C GLY A 53 27.06 25.95 5.71
N GLY A 54 27.28 25.70 4.41
CA GLY A 54 26.56 24.68 3.66
C GLY A 54 26.44 23.35 4.40
N GLY A 55 25.20 22.98 4.72
CA GLY A 55 24.85 21.74 5.40
C GLY A 55 25.47 21.63 6.80
N ALA A 56 24.64 21.57 7.84
CA ALA A 56 25.04 20.79 9.00
C ALA A 56 25.55 19.44 8.45
N ALA A 57 26.80 19.07 8.77
CA ALA A 57 27.45 17.91 8.15
C ALA A 57 26.71 16.58 8.40
N ASP A 58 25.69 16.61 9.28
CA ASP A 58 24.76 15.56 9.66
C ASP A 58 23.32 15.76 9.16
N GLY A 59 22.98 16.89 8.52
CA GLY A 59 21.69 17.14 7.90
C GLY A 59 20.49 17.29 8.84
N GLY A 60 20.72 17.49 10.14
CA GLY A 60 19.65 17.65 11.14
C GLY A 60 18.80 18.92 10.93
N ARG A 61 17.50 18.81 11.21
CA ARG A 61 16.53 19.92 11.07
C ARG A 61 15.82 20.15 12.40
N ASP A 62 15.73 21.40 12.80
CA ASP A 62 14.97 21.80 13.98
C ASP A 62 13.50 22.01 13.60
N LEU A 63 12.60 21.94 14.58
CA LEU A 63 11.17 22.15 14.38
C LEU A 63 10.69 23.37 15.16
N ALA A 64 9.86 24.20 14.54
CA ALA A 64 9.14 25.27 15.21
C ALA A 64 7.65 25.08 15.04
N ALA A 65 6.87 25.37 16.08
CA ALA A 65 5.41 25.28 16.03
C ALA A 65 4.75 26.30 16.94
N ALA A 66 3.45 26.51 16.74
CA ALA A 66 2.58 27.27 17.60
C ALA A 66 1.47 26.38 18.18
N PHE A 67 1.20 26.52 19.47
CA PHE A 67 0.01 25.97 20.11
C PHE A 67 -0.86 27.10 20.62
N TYR A 68 -2.17 26.99 20.43
CA TYR A 68 -3.13 27.96 20.92
C TYR A 68 -3.86 27.40 22.13
N ALA A 69 -3.89 28.16 23.22
CA ALA A 69 -4.61 27.81 24.42
C ALA A 69 -5.69 28.87 24.72
N LEU A 70 -6.88 28.43 25.10
CA LEU A 70 -7.90 29.34 25.61
C LEU A 70 -7.46 29.89 26.97
N THR A 71 -7.45 31.21 27.08
CA THR A 71 -7.30 31.92 28.35
C THR A 71 -8.61 31.86 29.14
N PRO A 72 -8.58 32.07 30.47
CA PRO A 72 -9.80 32.17 31.27
C PRO A 72 -10.76 33.29 30.83
N ALA A 73 -10.26 34.27 30.07
CA ALA A 73 -11.06 35.36 29.51
C ALA A 73 -11.76 34.99 28.18
N GLY A 74 -11.47 33.81 27.61
CA GLY A 74 -12.02 33.37 26.33
C GLY A 74 -11.14 33.70 25.12
N ASP A 75 -10.06 34.47 25.30
CA ASP A 75 -9.11 34.79 24.23
C ASP A 75 -8.17 33.60 23.94
N MET A 76 -7.69 33.48 22.70
CA MET A 76 -6.70 32.48 22.30
C MET A 76 -5.28 33.04 22.48
N ASP A 77 -4.49 32.46 23.37
CA ASP A 77 -3.08 32.81 23.55
C ASP A 77 -2.20 31.89 22.70
N ARG A 78 -1.37 32.49 21.85
CA ARG A 78 -0.46 31.78 20.95
C ARG A 78 0.87 31.56 21.63
N LYS A 79 1.23 30.31 21.90
CA LYS A 79 2.53 29.92 22.44
C LYS A 79 3.46 29.45 21.33
N ARG A 80 4.66 30.02 21.24
CA ARG A 80 5.71 29.63 20.28
C ARG A 80 6.65 28.61 20.90
N TRP A 81 6.83 27.50 20.19
CA TRP A 81 7.62 26.35 20.63
C TRP A 81 8.75 26.09 19.65
N TRP A 82 9.95 25.86 20.21
CA TRP A 82 11.11 25.35 19.48
C TRP A 82 11.38 23.92 19.93
N PHE A 83 11.59 23.00 19.00
CA PHE A 83 11.91 21.61 19.29
C PHE A 83 13.25 21.23 18.66
N GLU A 84 14.18 20.82 19.50
CA GLU A 84 15.48 20.28 19.09
C GLU A 84 15.50 18.77 19.29
N CYS A 85 15.64 18.02 18.21
CA CYS A 85 15.72 16.56 18.28
C CYS A 85 17.19 16.09 18.33
N LYS A 86 17.54 15.31 19.35
CA LYS A 86 18.88 14.75 19.54
C LYS A 86 18.82 13.24 19.77
N GLY A 87 18.77 12.49 18.67
CA GLY A 87 18.85 11.03 18.70
C GLY A 87 20.21 10.53 19.22
N ARG A 88 20.18 9.53 20.12
CA ARG A 88 21.36 8.90 20.72
C ARG A 88 21.16 7.38 20.87
N SER A 89 22.26 6.65 20.95
CA SER A 89 22.25 5.24 21.36
C SER A 89 22.32 5.05 22.88
N LYS A 90 22.66 6.11 23.61
CA LYS A 90 22.81 6.15 25.07
C LYS A 90 22.18 7.43 25.63
N THR A 91 22.52 7.81 26.85
CA THR A 91 22.01 9.01 27.52
C THR A 91 22.40 10.31 26.83
N LEU A 92 21.58 11.35 27.02
CA LEU A 92 21.87 12.70 26.57
C LEU A 92 22.43 13.57 27.71
N GLU A 93 23.64 14.10 27.49
CA GLU A 93 24.41 14.86 28.48
C GLU A 93 24.14 16.37 28.46
N ALA A 94 24.46 17.02 29.58
CA ALA A 94 24.10 18.42 29.83
C ALA A 94 24.68 19.39 28.80
N ASP A 95 25.89 19.13 28.28
CA ASP A 95 26.54 20.05 27.34
C ASP A 95 25.83 20.10 25.99
N GLN A 96 25.18 19.01 25.57
CA GLN A 96 24.38 18.98 24.35
C GLN A 96 23.08 19.77 24.53
N VAL A 97 22.45 19.65 25.70
CA VAL A 97 21.25 20.42 26.05
C VAL A 97 21.57 21.92 26.14
N LYS A 98 22.70 22.30 26.75
CA LYS A 98 23.17 23.69 26.78
C LYS A 98 23.36 24.27 25.38
N ALA A 99 23.99 23.51 24.49
CA ALA A 99 24.21 23.94 23.11
C ALA A 99 22.88 24.18 22.39
N ALA A 100 21.93 23.24 22.51
CA ALA A 100 20.60 23.38 21.89
C ALA A 100 19.81 24.58 22.46
N VAL A 101 19.82 24.76 23.78
CA VAL A 101 19.18 25.93 24.41
C VAL A 101 19.80 27.23 23.92
N ASN A 102 21.14 27.31 23.85
CA ASN A 102 21.83 28.51 23.34
C ASN A 102 21.52 28.79 21.88
N ASN A 103 21.40 27.75 21.04
CA ASN A 103 21.02 27.91 19.64
C ASN A 103 19.58 28.45 19.51
N ALA A 104 18.64 27.87 20.24
CA ALA A 104 17.24 28.28 20.24
C ALA A 104 17.03 29.71 20.76
N LEU A 105 17.85 30.16 21.73
CA LEU A 105 17.84 31.55 22.22
C LEU A 105 18.22 32.58 21.14
N GLY A 106 18.78 32.17 20.02
CA GLY A 106 18.96 33.03 18.85
C GLY A 106 17.63 33.44 18.19
N GLU A 107 16.54 32.71 18.43
CA GLU A 107 15.20 33.02 17.93
C GLU A 107 14.42 33.84 18.98
N PRO A 108 14.01 35.08 18.66
CA PRO A 108 13.32 35.94 19.61
C PRO A 108 11.87 35.51 19.83
N GLY A 109 11.40 35.66 21.07
CA GLY A 109 9.97 35.51 21.43
C GLY A 109 9.50 34.05 21.49
N LEU A 110 10.37 33.12 21.86
CA LEU A 110 9.99 31.76 22.21
C LEU A 110 9.36 31.71 23.61
N ASP A 111 8.26 30.98 23.74
CA ASP A 111 7.67 30.65 25.04
C ASP A 111 8.27 29.33 25.59
N TYR A 112 8.57 28.38 24.70
CA TYR A 112 9.06 27.06 25.06
C TYR A 112 10.24 26.63 24.18
N ILE A 113 11.22 25.98 24.81
CA ILE A 113 12.27 25.21 24.13
C ILE A 113 12.12 23.77 24.61
N VAL A 114 11.97 22.83 23.69
CA VAL A 114 11.82 21.41 24.00
C VAL A 114 13.01 20.67 23.42
N ILE A 115 13.74 19.98 24.29
CA ILE A 115 14.80 19.07 23.85
C ILE A 115 14.22 17.66 23.85
N VAL A 116 14.26 17.02 22.69
CA VAL A 116 13.70 15.70 22.46
C VAL A 116 14.81 14.68 22.23
N THR A 117 14.73 13.54 22.90
CA THR A 117 15.65 12.40 22.67
C THR A 117 14.87 11.09 22.66
N ASN A 118 15.34 10.12 21.89
CA ASN A 118 14.81 8.74 21.87
C ASN A 118 15.26 7.92 23.11
N THR A 119 16.20 8.44 23.90
CA THR A 119 16.75 7.78 25.10
C THR A 119 16.40 8.54 26.37
N THR A 120 17.25 8.51 27.41
CA THR A 120 17.04 9.22 28.68
C THR A 120 18.05 10.36 28.88
N PHE A 121 17.65 11.38 29.63
CA PHE A 121 18.56 12.44 30.09
C PHE A 121 19.29 12.01 31.35
N THR A 122 20.56 12.39 31.49
CA THR A 122 21.30 12.19 32.74
C THR A 122 20.78 13.11 33.86
N ASN A 123 20.94 12.71 35.13
CA ASN A 123 20.54 13.53 36.27
C ASN A 123 21.19 14.93 36.26
N PRO A 124 22.51 15.07 35.96
CA PRO A 124 23.13 16.39 35.82
C PRO A 124 22.46 17.29 34.79
N THR A 125 21.93 16.73 33.70
CA THR A 125 21.17 17.47 32.68
C THR A 125 19.88 18.03 33.25
N ARG A 126 19.11 17.21 33.99
CA ARG A 126 17.85 17.65 34.63
C ARG A 126 18.12 18.73 35.68
N ASP A 127 19.13 18.53 36.53
CA ASP A 127 19.54 19.50 37.55
C ASP A 127 20.02 20.83 36.96
N TRP A 128 20.66 20.77 35.79
CA TRP A 128 21.06 21.97 35.06
C TRP A 128 19.84 22.74 34.54
N VAL A 129 18.87 22.07 33.91
CA VAL A 129 17.64 22.72 33.41
C VAL A 129 16.88 23.40 34.54
N VAL A 130 16.71 22.73 35.68
CA VAL A 130 16.01 23.30 36.86
C VAL A 130 16.71 24.57 37.33
N ARG A 131 18.03 24.55 37.48
CA ARG A 131 18.81 25.74 37.89
C ARG A 131 18.78 26.85 36.85
N TRP A 132 18.85 26.50 35.57
CA TRP A 132 18.80 27.48 34.48
C TRP A 132 17.44 28.18 34.42
N GLN A 133 16.34 27.42 34.56
CA GLN A 133 14.96 27.94 34.56
C GLN A 133 14.67 28.89 35.72
N GLN A 134 15.32 28.70 36.87
CA GLN A 134 15.23 29.64 38.01
C GLN A 134 15.80 31.02 37.66
N ALA A 135 16.86 31.07 36.85
CA ALA A 135 17.48 32.31 36.40
C ALA A 135 16.83 32.90 35.13
N HIS A 136 16.17 32.06 34.32
CA HIS A 136 15.54 32.45 33.05
C HIS A 136 14.09 31.94 33.01
N PRO A 137 13.11 32.72 33.51
CA PRO A 137 11.72 32.28 33.56
C PRO A 137 11.08 32.02 32.20
N THR A 138 11.62 32.61 31.12
CA THR A 138 11.13 32.43 29.75
C THR A 138 12.31 32.51 28.78
N PRO A 139 12.40 31.62 27.75
CA PRO A 139 11.50 30.49 27.48
C PRO A 139 11.56 29.38 28.54
N VAL A 140 10.51 28.57 28.63
CA VAL A 140 10.47 27.37 29.46
C VAL A 140 11.15 26.21 28.74
N VAL A 141 12.18 25.65 29.35
CA VAL A 141 12.91 24.49 28.81
C VAL A 141 12.26 23.20 29.28
N GLN A 142 11.80 22.37 28.33
CA GLN A 142 11.26 21.03 28.59
C GLN A 142 12.19 19.94 28.03
N LEU A 143 12.17 18.79 28.70
CA LEU A 143 12.94 17.61 28.33
C LEU A 143 11.97 16.47 28.02
N TRP A 144 11.94 16.02 26.76
CA TRP A 144 11.14 14.88 26.32
C TRP A 144 12.06 13.70 26.04
N ASP A 145 12.04 12.70 26.92
CA ASP A 145 12.79 11.46 26.79
C ASP A 145 11.97 10.36 26.10
N GLY A 146 12.59 9.23 25.80
CA GLY A 146 11.94 8.08 25.15
C GLY A 146 10.67 7.64 25.89
N VAL A 147 10.66 7.63 27.23
CA VAL A 147 9.46 7.29 28.02
C VAL A 147 8.35 8.33 27.83
N THR A 148 8.71 9.62 27.78
CA THR A 148 7.76 10.69 27.51
C THR A 148 7.19 10.57 26.10
N LEU A 149 8.03 10.30 25.10
CA LEU A 149 7.62 10.07 23.71
C LEU A 149 6.72 8.84 23.59
N GLU A 150 7.07 7.73 24.23
CA GLU A 150 6.28 6.49 24.25
C GLU A 150 4.85 6.75 24.75
N ARG A 151 4.73 7.48 25.87
CA ARG A 151 3.44 7.86 26.44
C ARG A 151 2.64 8.79 25.51
N MET A 152 3.30 9.72 24.83
CA MET A 152 2.65 10.63 23.88
C MET A 152 2.20 9.89 22.62
N LEU A 153 3.04 9.03 22.06
CA LEU A 153 2.73 8.20 20.88
C LEU A 153 1.63 7.19 21.15
N SER A 154 1.59 6.60 22.35
CA SER A 154 0.50 5.68 22.75
C SER A 154 -0.87 6.37 22.76
N ARG A 155 -0.92 7.70 22.88
CA ARG A 155 -2.15 8.51 22.80
C ARG A 155 -2.47 8.99 21.39
N GLN A 156 -1.58 8.76 20.43
CA GLN A 156 -1.72 9.18 19.04
C GLN A 156 -1.53 7.98 18.09
N PRO A 157 -2.46 7.00 18.08
CA PRO A 157 -2.32 5.77 17.32
C PRO A 157 -2.11 5.98 15.82
N GLN A 158 -2.68 7.05 15.25
CA GLN A 158 -2.50 7.44 13.84
C GLN A 158 -1.04 7.78 13.49
N VAL A 159 -0.27 8.31 14.44
CA VAL A 159 1.16 8.59 14.26
C VAL A 159 1.96 7.30 14.31
N VAL A 160 1.62 6.41 15.26
CA VAL A 160 2.22 5.07 15.37
C VAL A 160 1.90 4.25 14.12
N MET A 161 0.68 4.30 13.60
CA MET A 161 0.28 3.66 12.35
C MET A 161 1.12 4.12 11.16
N ARG A 162 1.46 5.41 11.12
CA ARG A 162 2.23 6.00 10.04
C ARG A 162 3.70 5.58 10.10
N LEU A 163 4.29 5.52 11.29
CA LEU A 163 5.75 5.44 11.47
C LEU A 163 6.24 4.08 11.98
N PHE A 164 5.41 3.37 12.73
CA PHE A 164 5.75 2.12 13.42
C PHE A 164 4.65 1.06 13.18
N ALA A 165 4.37 0.75 11.92
CA ALA A 165 3.32 -0.23 11.56
C ALA A 165 3.51 -1.61 12.23
N GLN A 166 4.74 -1.96 12.64
CA GLN A 166 5.07 -3.19 13.38
C GLN A 166 4.78 -3.10 14.88
N ALA A 167 4.66 -1.89 15.44
CA ALA A 167 4.38 -1.66 16.86
C ALA A 167 2.89 -1.72 17.22
N LEU A 168 2.04 -2.02 16.24
CA LEU A 168 0.62 -2.20 16.42
C LEU A 168 0.31 -3.67 16.70
N SER A 169 -0.61 -3.92 17.62
CA SER A 169 -1.22 -5.24 17.78
C SER A 169 -1.87 -5.71 16.47
N LEU A 170 -2.17 -7.00 16.35
CA LEU A 170 -2.87 -7.51 15.17
C LEU A 170 -4.21 -6.77 14.94
N GLU A 171 -5.00 -6.58 15.99
CA GLU A 171 -6.23 -5.78 15.99
C GLU A 171 -5.97 -4.32 15.57
N GLY A 172 -4.91 -3.71 16.11
CA GLY A 172 -4.49 -2.36 15.75
C GLY A 172 -4.13 -2.22 14.27
N ARG A 173 -3.50 -3.26 13.69
CA ARG A 173 -3.16 -3.31 12.26
C ARG A 173 -4.39 -3.53 11.38
N VAL A 174 -5.36 -4.31 11.83
CA VAL A 174 -6.66 -4.48 11.15
C VAL A 174 -7.43 -3.17 11.11
N LYS A 175 -7.54 -2.49 12.26
CA LYS A 175 -8.17 -1.16 12.33
C LYS A 175 -7.44 -0.15 11.44
N ALA A 176 -6.11 -0.18 11.45
CA ALA A 176 -5.30 0.66 10.58
C ALA A 176 -5.57 0.40 9.08
N ALA A 177 -5.71 -0.86 8.69
CA ALA A 177 -6.07 -1.26 7.34
C ALA A 177 -7.44 -0.69 6.94
N LYS A 178 -8.44 -0.84 7.82
CA LYS A 178 -9.79 -0.28 7.63
C LYS A 178 -9.74 1.24 7.45
N ASP A 179 -9.10 1.96 8.37
CA ASP A 179 -9.07 3.42 8.36
C ASP A 179 -8.34 3.98 7.13
N ARG A 180 -7.24 3.32 6.71
CA ARG A 180 -6.50 3.69 5.49
C ARG A 180 -7.31 3.42 4.23
N PHE A 181 -8.01 2.30 4.14
CA PHE A 181 -8.87 2.00 2.99
C PHE A 181 -10.04 2.98 2.91
N TRP A 182 -10.83 3.13 3.97
CA TRP A 182 -12.04 3.97 3.94
C TRP A 182 -11.71 5.47 3.94
N GLY A 183 -10.63 5.86 4.62
CA GLY A 183 -10.22 7.25 4.76
C GLY A 183 -9.29 7.76 3.65
N ARG A 184 -8.61 6.88 2.90
CA ARG A 184 -7.65 7.26 1.84
C ARG A 184 -7.63 6.38 0.59
N LEU A 185 -8.44 5.32 0.53
CA LEU A 185 -8.37 4.29 -0.51
C LEU A 185 -6.96 3.71 -0.67
N GLU A 186 -6.28 3.49 0.46
CA GLU A 186 -4.96 2.87 0.48
C GLU A 186 -5.09 1.36 0.73
N PHE A 187 -4.58 0.57 -0.20
CA PHE A 187 -4.53 -0.90 -0.11
C PHE A 187 -3.43 -1.37 0.83
N VAL A 188 -3.65 -2.53 1.46
CA VAL A 188 -2.69 -3.17 2.35
C VAL A 188 -1.70 -4.05 1.58
N ALA A 189 -0.47 -4.17 2.09
CA ALA A 189 0.55 -5.02 1.48
C ALA A 189 0.18 -6.53 1.54
N PRO A 190 0.53 -7.34 0.51
CA PRO A 190 0.18 -8.76 0.45
C PRO A 190 0.64 -9.59 1.66
N LYS A 191 1.79 -9.25 2.25
CA LYS A 191 2.29 -9.91 3.46
C LYS A 191 1.33 -9.74 4.64
N LEU A 192 0.77 -8.54 4.82
CA LEU A 192 -0.14 -8.26 5.92
C LEU A 192 -1.52 -8.88 5.68
N LEU A 193 -1.98 -8.99 4.41
CA LEU A 193 -3.15 -9.79 4.06
C LEU A 193 -2.99 -11.27 4.47
N ALA A 194 -1.81 -11.86 4.22
CA ALA A 194 -1.52 -13.23 4.63
C ALA A 194 -1.57 -13.41 6.16
N GLU A 195 -1.05 -12.44 6.90
CA GLU A 195 -1.09 -12.44 8.37
C GLU A 195 -2.53 -12.31 8.89
N PHE A 196 -3.32 -11.39 8.34
CA PHE A 196 -4.74 -11.25 8.69
C PHE A 196 -5.53 -12.51 8.37
N TRP A 197 -5.26 -13.15 7.23
CA TRP A 197 -5.95 -14.37 6.82
C TRP A 197 -5.64 -15.53 7.76
N ALA A 198 -4.37 -15.68 8.16
CA ALA A 198 -3.96 -16.71 9.11
C ALA A 198 -4.69 -16.56 10.46
N ALA A 199 -4.89 -15.32 10.91
CA ALA A 199 -5.50 -15.01 12.20
C ALA A 199 -6.98 -14.57 12.12
N ARG A 200 -7.65 -14.77 10.98
CA ARG A 200 -9.01 -14.27 10.71
C ARG A 200 -10.10 -14.77 11.66
N ARG A 201 -9.83 -15.87 12.38
CA ARG A 201 -10.74 -16.45 13.39
C ARG A 201 -10.45 -15.96 14.80
N GLU A 202 -9.33 -15.28 14.99
CA GLU A 202 -8.86 -14.75 16.27
C GLU A 202 -9.15 -13.25 16.41
N VAL A 203 -9.39 -12.56 15.30
CA VAL A 203 -9.69 -11.12 15.24
C VAL A 203 -11.14 -10.91 14.79
N ASP A 204 -11.86 -10.00 15.45
CA ASP A 204 -13.17 -9.57 14.97
C ASP A 204 -13.01 -8.67 13.74
N LEU A 205 -13.45 -9.18 12.58
CA LEU A 205 -13.40 -8.47 11.31
C LEU A 205 -14.81 -8.03 10.93
N ASP A 206 -15.18 -6.77 11.14
CA ASP A 206 -16.48 -6.22 10.73
C ASP A 206 -16.70 -6.16 9.21
N GLY A 207 -17.94 -5.93 8.76
CA GLY A 207 -18.25 -5.94 7.32
C GLY A 207 -17.48 -4.90 6.52
N MET A 208 -17.17 -3.74 7.13
CA MET A 208 -16.33 -2.70 6.51
C MET A 208 -14.89 -3.17 6.32
N THR A 209 -14.34 -3.84 7.33
CA THR A 209 -12.99 -4.40 7.32
C THR A 209 -12.90 -5.51 6.28
N LEU A 210 -13.84 -6.44 6.29
CA LEU A 210 -13.89 -7.54 5.33
C LEU A 210 -13.94 -7.04 3.89
N PHE A 211 -14.79 -6.05 3.60
CA PHE A 211 -14.83 -5.47 2.26
C PHE A 211 -13.50 -4.80 1.86
N ALA A 212 -12.86 -4.06 2.77
CA ALA A 212 -11.55 -3.46 2.53
C ALA A 212 -10.46 -4.51 2.22
N LEU A 213 -10.47 -5.64 2.94
CA LEU A 213 -9.54 -6.75 2.71
C LEU A 213 -9.81 -7.46 1.38
N ILE A 214 -11.08 -7.68 1.01
CA ILE A 214 -11.46 -8.25 -0.28
C ILE A 214 -10.98 -7.36 -1.44
N ALA A 215 -11.24 -6.05 -1.37
CA ALA A 215 -10.80 -5.11 -2.38
C ALA A 215 -9.27 -5.04 -2.49
N THR A 216 -8.59 -5.13 -1.34
CA THR A 216 -7.13 -5.22 -1.30
C THR A 216 -6.62 -6.49 -1.95
N GLU A 217 -7.28 -7.64 -1.75
CA GLU A 217 -6.89 -8.91 -2.35
C GLU A 217 -6.93 -8.84 -3.88
N PHE A 218 -7.99 -8.26 -4.46
CA PHE A 218 -8.08 -8.02 -5.90
C PHE A 218 -7.08 -6.97 -6.42
N ALA A 219 -6.70 -6.00 -5.60
CA ALA A 219 -5.66 -5.05 -5.96
C ALA A 219 -4.26 -5.68 -5.92
N ALA A 220 -4.06 -6.69 -5.05
CA ALA A 220 -2.81 -7.40 -4.84
C ALA A 220 -2.61 -8.61 -5.76
N GLY A 221 -3.67 -9.13 -6.39
CA GLY A 221 -3.63 -10.29 -7.27
C GLY A 221 -4.96 -11.06 -7.24
N SER A 222 -4.93 -12.28 -6.71
CA SER A 222 -6.05 -13.23 -6.80
C SER A 222 -6.77 -13.47 -5.46
N ILE A 223 -8.09 -13.21 -5.46
CA ILE A 223 -9.00 -13.53 -4.34
C ILE A 223 -9.02 -15.03 -4.00
N ALA A 224 -8.67 -15.89 -4.95
CA ALA A 224 -8.72 -17.33 -4.76
C ALA A 224 -7.69 -17.82 -3.73
N GLN A 225 -6.62 -17.06 -3.46
CA GLN A 225 -5.66 -17.38 -2.40
C GLN A 225 -6.27 -17.23 -0.99
N ARG A 226 -7.11 -16.21 -0.81
CA ARG A 226 -7.71 -15.84 0.48
C ARG A 226 -9.16 -15.43 0.24
N PRO A 227 -10.08 -16.39 0.09
CA PRO A 227 -11.48 -16.13 -0.22
C PRO A 227 -12.23 -15.64 1.03
N TRP A 228 -11.97 -14.38 1.39
CA TRP A 228 -12.49 -13.70 2.57
C TRP A 228 -13.99 -13.88 2.77
N ALA A 229 -14.79 -13.78 1.72
CA ALA A 229 -16.25 -13.89 1.82
C ALA A 229 -16.74 -15.33 1.99
N ALA A 230 -15.99 -16.33 1.52
CA ALA A 230 -16.40 -17.73 1.56
C ALA A 230 -16.42 -18.31 2.99
N ASP A 231 -15.52 -17.84 3.87
CA ASP A 231 -15.41 -18.27 5.29
C ASP A 231 -16.38 -17.50 6.21
N LEU A 232 -17.26 -16.64 5.67
CA LEU A 232 -18.20 -15.84 6.47
C LEU A 232 -19.48 -16.59 6.80
N ASP A 233 -20.04 -16.30 7.98
CA ASP A 233 -21.44 -16.63 8.25
C ASP A 233 -22.40 -15.70 7.47
N LYS A 234 -23.68 -16.09 7.45
CA LYS A 234 -24.72 -15.36 6.72
C LYS A 234 -24.94 -13.92 7.24
N ALA A 235 -24.84 -13.67 8.54
CA ALA A 235 -25.04 -12.32 9.05
C ALA A 235 -23.89 -11.40 8.62
N LYS A 236 -22.65 -11.88 8.72
CA LYS A 236 -21.45 -11.14 8.35
C LYS A 236 -21.34 -10.92 6.84
N LEU A 237 -21.76 -11.90 6.04
CA LEU A 237 -21.83 -11.77 4.59
C LEU A 237 -22.87 -10.72 4.17
N ALA A 238 -24.04 -10.68 4.80
CA ALA A 238 -25.05 -9.66 4.53
C ALA A 238 -24.56 -8.26 4.94
N GLU A 239 -23.90 -8.13 6.08
CA GLU A 239 -23.26 -6.88 6.54
C GLU A 239 -22.18 -6.42 5.53
N THR A 240 -21.31 -7.33 5.08
CA THR A 240 -20.26 -7.02 4.09
C THR A 240 -20.86 -6.59 2.75
N LEU A 241 -21.91 -7.27 2.28
CA LEU A 241 -22.64 -6.89 1.07
C LEU A 241 -23.27 -5.50 1.20
N GLN A 242 -23.86 -5.19 2.36
CA GLN A 242 -24.42 -3.87 2.63
C GLN A 242 -23.35 -2.78 2.49
N TYR A 243 -22.17 -2.93 3.11
CA TYR A 243 -21.10 -1.94 2.97
C TYR A 243 -20.55 -1.85 1.54
N ALA A 244 -20.45 -2.97 0.83
CA ALA A 244 -19.98 -3.03 -0.55
C ALA A 244 -20.88 -2.22 -1.51
N ILE A 245 -22.20 -2.36 -1.37
CA ILE A 245 -23.19 -1.75 -2.27
C ILE A 245 -23.53 -0.32 -1.83
N ALA A 246 -23.79 -0.09 -0.54
CA ALA A 246 -24.18 1.23 -0.05
C ALA A 246 -23.11 2.31 -0.28
N ASN A 247 -21.83 1.91 -0.39
CA ASN A 247 -20.71 2.82 -0.57
C ASN A 247 -20.15 2.84 -2.01
N ILE A 248 -20.82 2.21 -2.99
CA ILE A 248 -20.28 2.10 -4.35
C ILE A 248 -19.92 3.46 -4.95
N PHE A 249 -20.83 4.43 -4.88
CA PHE A 249 -20.61 5.76 -5.47
C PHE A 249 -19.45 6.48 -4.80
N TYR A 250 -19.40 6.44 -3.45
CA TYR A 250 -18.30 7.01 -2.68
C TYR A 250 -16.95 6.41 -3.06
N LEU A 251 -16.87 5.09 -3.18
CA LEU A 251 -15.62 4.38 -3.47
C LEU A 251 -15.15 4.62 -4.90
N ILE A 252 -16.06 4.60 -5.89
CA ILE A 252 -15.71 4.86 -7.29
C ILE A 252 -15.23 6.30 -7.47
N GLN A 253 -15.98 7.29 -6.97
CA GLN A 253 -15.59 8.70 -7.05
C GLN A 253 -14.22 8.92 -6.42
N ARG A 254 -14.00 8.32 -5.25
CA ARG A 254 -12.73 8.46 -4.53
C ARG A 254 -11.57 7.78 -5.26
N ALA A 255 -11.81 6.66 -5.94
CA ALA A 255 -10.82 6.02 -6.79
C ALA A 255 -10.42 6.92 -7.95
N GLU A 256 -11.41 7.55 -8.61
CA GLU A 256 -11.17 8.51 -9.70
C GLU A 256 -10.39 9.73 -9.22
N ASP A 257 -10.81 10.36 -8.11
CA ASP A 257 -10.14 11.52 -7.53
C ASP A 257 -8.68 11.23 -7.13
N ALA A 258 -8.40 9.99 -6.69
CA ALA A 258 -7.08 9.53 -6.35
C ALA A 258 -6.24 9.04 -7.56
N GLY A 259 -6.81 9.05 -8.78
CA GLY A 259 -6.18 8.50 -9.98
C GLY A 259 -5.93 6.99 -9.90
N GLN A 260 -6.69 6.28 -9.07
CA GLN A 260 -6.62 4.83 -8.88
C GLN A 260 -7.59 4.10 -9.80
N ARG A 261 -7.28 2.83 -10.09
CA ARG A 261 -8.19 1.96 -10.86
C ARG A 261 -9.37 1.57 -9.97
N SER A 262 -10.59 1.74 -10.46
CA SER A 262 -11.82 1.29 -9.79
C SER A 262 -12.06 -0.23 -9.92
N GLU A 263 -11.33 -0.89 -10.82
CA GLU A 263 -11.46 -2.32 -11.11
C GLU A 263 -11.39 -3.24 -9.87
N PRO A 264 -10.44 -3.10 -8.92
CA PRO A 264 -10.42 -3.94 -7.71
C PRO A 264 -11.69 -3.81 -6.87
N LEU A 265 -12.32 -2.62 -6.86
CA LEU A 265 -13.56 -2.37 -6.13
C LEU A 265 -14.74 -3.07 -6.80
N LEU A 266 -14.84 -2.98 -8.13
CA LEU A 266 -15.89 -3.65 -8.90
C LEU A 266 -15.76 -5.18 -8.79
N ARG A 267 -14.54 -5.73 -8.88
CA ARG A 267 -14.28 -7.16 -8.68
C ARG A 267 -14.63 -7.61 -7.26
N ALA A 268 -14.28 -6.80 -6.24
CA ALA A 268 -14.65 -7.07 -4.86
C ALA A 268 -16.17 -7.13 -4.65
N GLN A 269 -16.91 -6.17 -5.21
CA GLN A 269 -18.37 -6.14 -5.16
C GLN A 269 -18.99 -7.34 -5.89
N ALA A 270 -18.51 -7.65 -7.09
CA ALA A 270 -18.97 -8.79 -7.88
C ALA A 270 -18.75 -10.11 -7.14
N TYR A 271 -17.60 -10.26 -6.49
CA TYR A 271 -17.29 -11.43 -5.66
C TYR A 271 -18.22 -11.57 -4.45
N VAL A 272 -18.46 -10.49 -3.71
CA VAL A 272 -19.38 -10.53 -2.55
C VAL A 272 -20.81 -10.86 -3.01
N VAL A 273 -21.27 -10.32 -4.14
CA VAL A 273 -22.56 -10.68 -4.75
C VAL A 273 -22.60 -12.16 -5.13
N LEU A 274 -21.55 -12.69 -5.76
CA LEU A 274 -21.47 -14.10 -6.12
C LEU A 274 -21.57 -15.02 -4.89
N VAL A 275 -20.84 -14.72 -3.82
CA VAL A 275 -20.90 -15.52 -2.58
C VAL A 275 -22.27 -15.38 -1.91
N ALA A 276 -22.87 -14.19 -1.91
CA ALA A 276 -24.22 -13.97 -1.43
C ALA A 276 -25.27 -14.77 -2.23
N LEU A 277 -25.12 -14.88 -3.55
CA LEU A 277 -26.00 -15.70 -4.39
C LEU A 277 -25.97 -17.17 -3.98
N GLN A 278 -24.79 -17.70 -3.63
CA GLN A 278 -24.65 -19.06 -3.14
C GLN A 278 -25.27 -19.24 -1.75
N ALA A 279 -25.14 -18.26 -0.86
CA ALA A 279 -25.58 -18.36 0.53
C ALA A 279 -27.08 -18.11 0.75
N PHE A 280 -27.68 -17.20 -0.02
CA PHE A 280 -29.07 -16.74 0.14
C PHE A 280 -29.99 -17.08 -1.03
N GLY A 281 -29.42 -17.37 -2.21
CA GLY A 281 -30.17 -17.56 -3.44
C GLY A 281 -30.56 -16.24 -4.14
N PRO A 282 -30.95 -16.31 -5.43
CA PRO A 282 -31.13 -15.12 -6.28
C PRO A 282 -32.25 -14.19 -5.81
N THR A 283 -33.37 -14.73 -5.32
CA THR A 283 -34.50 -13.92 -4.87
C THR A 283 -34.12 -13.05 -3.68
N ALA A 284 -33.47 -13.63 -2.66
CA ALA A 284 -33.07 -12.90 -1.46
C ALA A 284 -32.00 -11.85 -1.76
N VAL A 285 -31.01 -12.17 -2.61
CA VAL A 285 -29.99 -11.21 -3.03
C VAL A 285 -30.61 -10.06 -3.83
N THR A 286 -31.55 -10.34 -4.71
CA THR A 286 -32.24 -9.29 -5.49
C THR A 286 -32.98 -8.32 -4.56
N GLU A 287 -33.70 -8.82 -3.57
CA GLU A 287 -34.39 -7.98 -2.59
C GLU A 287 -33.41 -7.19 -1.72
N LEU A 288 -32.30 -7.80 -1.28
CA LEU A 288 -31.24 -7.09 -0.57
C LEU A 288 -30.65 -5.95 -1.41
N LEU A 289 -30.29 -6.21 -2.66
CA LEU A 289 -29.76 -5.18 -3.57
C LEU A 289 -30.78 -4.06 -3.77
N ARG A 290 -32.06 -4.37 -3.95
CA ARG A 290 -33.12 -3.36 -4.05
C ARG A 290 -33.22 -2.49 -2.81
N VAL A 291 -33.20 -3.09 -1.62
CA VAL A 291 -33.25 -2.35 -0.36
C VAL A 291 -32.02 -1.46 -0.20
N LEU A 292 -30.83 -1.95 -0.52
CA LEU A 292 -29.59 -1.19 -0.43
C LEU A 292 -29.53 -0.03 -1.43
N MET A 293 -30.17 -0.20 -2.59
CA MET A 293 -30.28 0.82 -3.63
C MET A 293 -31.51 1.73 -3.47
N ALA A 294 -32.46 1.40 -2.61
CA ALA A 294 -33.62 2.24 -2.36
C ALA A 294 -33.26 3.49 -1.55
N GLY A 295 -32.09 3.57 -0.91
CA GLY A 295 -31.70 4.75 -0.14
C GLY A 295 -32.73 5.08 0.95
N ASP A 296 -33.30 6.28 0.91
CA ASP A 296 -34.41 6.69 1.77
C ASP A 296 -35.72 6.03 1.27
N PRO A 297 -36.45 5.26 2.10
CA PRO A 297 -37.74 4.68 1.73
C PRO A 297 -38.74 5.70 1.17
N ASP A 298 -38.66 6.95 1.60
CA ASP A 298 -39.55 8.02 1.17
C ASP A 298 -39.08 8.68 -0.15
N ASN A 299 -37.84 8.43 -0.58
CA ASN A 299 -37.25 8.99 -1.80
C ASN A 299 -36.22 8.04 -2.45
N PRO A 300 -36.68 6.96 -3.12
CA PRO A 300 -35.78 6.01 -3.72
C PRO A 300 -35.03 6.56 -4.92
N TYR A 301 -33.81 6.06 -5.15
CA TYR A 301 -33.05 6.42 -6.34
C TYR A 301 -33.82 6.04 -7.62
N PRO A 302 -33.82 6.89 -8.65
CA PRO A 302 -34.42 6.54 -9.94
C PRO A 302 -33.78 5.29 -10.55
N ASP A 303 -34.54 4.48 -11.29
CA ASP A 303 -34.07 3.23 -11.93
C ASP A 303 -32.79 3.42 -12.76
N VAL A 304 -32.66 4.58 -13.42
CA VAL A 304 -31.46 4.93 -14.20
C VAL A 304 -30.23 5.04 -13.30
N VAL A 305 -30.36 5.66 -12.12
CA VAL A 305 -29.28 5.78 -11.14
C VAL A 305 -28.96 4.41 -10.55
N GLN A 306 -29.98 3.61 -10.22
CA GLN A 306 -29.76 2.25 -9.72
C GLN A 306 -29.02 1.39 -10.74
N SER A 307 -29.38 1.51 -12.02
CA SER A 307 -28.72 0.80 -13.13
C SER A 307 -27.28 1.28 -13.31
N MET A 308 -27.02 2.59 -13.27
CA MET A 308 -25.67 3.15 -13.36
C MET A 308 -24.74 2.62 -12.26
N LEU A 309 -25.28 2.37 -11.07
CA LEU A 309 -24.49 1.89 -9.92
C LEU A 309 -24.35 0.37 -9.94
N LEU A 310 -25.42 -0.38 -10.21
CA LEU A 310 -25.39 -1.85 -10.14
C LEU A 310 -24.82 -2.52 -11.40
N MET A 311 -25.09 -1.98 -12.60
CA MET A 311 -24.70 -2.66 -13.84
C MET A 311 -23.20 -2.88 -13.97
N PRO A 312 -22.29 -1.97 -13.57
CA PRO A 312 -20.86 -2.26 -13.57
C PRO A 312 -20.47 -3.51 -12.77
N ILE A 313 -21.14 -3.77 -11.64
CA ILE A 313 -20.93 -4.98 -10.82
C ILE A 313 -21.47 -6.22 -11.55
N ILE A 314 -22.69 -6.12 -12.09
CA ILE A 314 -23.34 -7.23 -12.79
C ILE A 314 -22.59 -7.59 -14.07
N ASP A 315 -22.12 -6.60 -14.81
CA ASP A 315 -21.34 -6.76 -16.04
C ASP A 315 -19.97 -7.38 -15.74
N GLN A 316 -19.31 -6.97 -14.63
CA GLN A 316 -18.09 -7.63 -14.16
C GLN A 316 -18.35 -9.11 -13.86
N LEU A 317 -19.39 -9.42 -13.08
CA LEU A 317 -19.73 -10.81 -12.73
C LEU A 317 -20.11 -11.63 -13.97
N LEU A 318 -20.88 -11.05 -14.89
CA LEU A 318 -21.28 -11.69 -16.13
C LEU A 318 -20.06 -11.98 -17.02
N GLY A 319 -19.16 -11.01 -17.18
CA GLY A 319 -17.93 -11.16 -17.97
C GLY A 319 -17.04 -12.27 -17.42
N GLU A 320 -16.82 -12.29 -16.10
CA GLU A 320 -16.07 -13.34 -15.43
C GLU A 320 -16.70 -14.73 -15.62
N LEU A 321 -18.01 -14.86 -15.42
CA LEU A 321 -18.72 -16.13 -15.62
C LEU A 321 -18.74 -16.58 -17.08
N GLN A 322 -18.84 -15.65 -18.03
CA GLN A 322 -18.77 -15.97 -19.46
C GLN A 322 -17.41 -16.54 -19.84
N GLU A 323 -16.33 -15.93 -19.35
CA GLU A 323 -14.96 -16.39 -19.63
C GLU A 323 -14.74 -17.81 -19.10
N VAL A 324 -15.07 -18.05 -17.83
CA VAL A 324 -14.97 -19.38 -17.20
C VAL A 324 -15.83 -20.40 -17.93
N CYS A 325 -17.09 -20.07 -18.22
CA CYS A 325 -18.01 -20.98 -18.87
C CYS A 325 -17.61 -21.28 -20.33
N SER A 326 -16.92 -20.36 -21.00
CA SER A 326 -16.49 -20.54 -22.39
C SER A 326 -15.14 -21.27 -22.54
N SER A 327 -14.36 -21.37 -21.46
CA SER A 327 -13.00 -21.93 -21.48
C SER A 327 -12.92 -23.36 -22.02
N ASP A 328 -13.92 -24.19 -21.73
CA ASP A 328 -14.07 -25.56 -22.21
C ASP A 328 -15.33 -25.75 -23.07
N CYS A 329 -16.02 -24.67 -23.43
CA CYS A 329 -17.28 -24.74 -24.16
C CYS A 329 -17.07 -24.96 -25.66
N GLN A 330 -17.59 -26.08 -26.17
CA GLN A 330 -17.59 -26.33 -27.63
C GLN A 330 -18.56 -25.43 -28.40
N ARG A 331 -19.50 -24.75 -27.72
CA ARG A 331 -20.55 -23.93 -28.36
C ARG A 331 -20.16 -22.48 -28.57
N PHE A 332 -19.28 -21.95 -27.71
CA PHE A 332 -18.94 -20.54 -27.69
C PHE A 332 -17.42 -20.39 -27.55
N THR A 333 -16.83 -19.56 -28.40
CA THR A 333 -15.43 -19.14 -28.29
C THR A 333 -15.43 -17.64 -28.04
N THR A 334 -14.74 -17.19 -26.99
CA THR A 334 -14.62 -15.77 -26.66
C THR A 334 -13.14 -15.36 -26.67
N THR A 335 -12.91 -14.08 -26.93
CA THR A 335 -11.59 -13.42 -26.77
C THR A 335 -11.65 -12.33 -25.70
N LEU A 336 -12.73 -12.29 -24.91
CA LEU A 336 -12.89 -11.35 -23.80
C LEU A 336 -12.05 -11.83 -22.61
N HIS A 337 -11.28 -10.91 -22.03
CA HIS A 337 -10.48 -11.14 -20.83
C HIS A 337 -11.00 -10.23 -19.71
N ALA A 338 -12.00 -10.71 -18.96
CA ALA A 338 -12.45 -10.07 -17.72
C ALA A 338 -11.58 -10.53 -16.53
N LEU A 339 -11.06 -11.75 -16.61
CA LEU A 339 -10.09 -12.33 -15.70
C LEU A 339 -8.67 -12.04 -16.17
N ARG A 340 -7.76 -11.84 -15.21
CA ARG A 340 -6.36 -11.55 -15.50
C ARG A 340 -5.54 -12.83 -15.50
N THR A 341 -4.57 -12.92 -16.40
CA THR A 341 -3.63 -14.05 -16.48
C THR A 341 -2.22 -13.71 -15.96
N GLU A 342 -2.03 -12.51 -15.41
CA GLU A 342 -0.70 -12.03 -14.99
C GLU A 342 -0.15 -12.81 -13.78
N ASP A 343 -1.01 -13.30 -12.88
CA ASP A 343 -0.64 -13.95 -11.60
C ASP A 343 -1.04 -15.43 -11.50
N GLY A 344 -1.31 -16.08 -12.64
CA GLY A 344 -1.80 -17.46 -12.71
C GLY A 344 -2.95 -17.61 -13.70
N ASP A 345 -3.52 -18.82 -13.78
CA ASP A 345 -4.71 -19.04 -14.59
C ASP A 345 -5.97 -18.79 -13.74
N GLU A 346 -6.43 -17.53 -13.70
CA GLU A 346 -7.64 -17.14 -12.97
C GLU A 346 -8.90 -17.88 -13.46
N VAL A 347 -8.89 -18.46 -14.66
CA VAL A 347 -10.00 -19.27 -15.20
C VAL A 347 -9.99 -20.66 -14.55
N GLU A 348 -8.83 -21.32 -14.50
CA GLU A 348 -8.67 -22.59 -13.77
C GLU A 348 -8.96 -22.41 -12.27
N ASP A 349 -8.48 -21.30 -11.71
CA ASP A 349 -8.56 -21.03 -10.28
C ASP A 349 -9.90 -20.43 -9.83
N TYR A 350 -10.78 -20.09 -10.78
CA TYR A 350 -11.96 -19.26 -10.54
C TYR A 350 -12.79 -19.74 -9.35
N TRP A 351 -13.10 -21.03 -9.31
CA TRP A 351 -14.03 -21.59 -8.32
C TRP A 351 -13.45 -21.71 -6.91
N TRP A 352 -12.13 -21.61 -6.74
CA TRP A 352 -11.49 -21.58 -5.42
C TRP A 352 -11.88 -20.35 -4.60
N ARG A 353 -12.36 -19.29 -5.25
CA ARG A 353 -12.92 -18.12 -4.56
C ARG A 353 -14.13 -18.46 -3.66
N LEU A 354 -14.75 -19.63 -3.86
CA LEU A 354 -15.90 -20.11 -3.08
C LEU A 354 -15.52 -21.22 -2.07
N ASP A 355 -14.28 -21.70 -2.04
CA ASP A 355 -13.82 -22.67 -1.02
C ASP A 355 -13.28 -21.90 0.20
N GLN A 356 -13.74 -22.22 1.40
CA GLN A 356 -13.34 -21.54 2.65
C GLN A 356 -11.84 -21.58 2.95
N ARG A 357 -11.11 -22.52 2.34
CA ARG A 357 -9.66 -22.70 2.55
C ARG A 357 -8.82 -21.88 1.58
N GLY A 358 -9.38 -21.49 0.43
CA GLY A 358 -8.64 -20.91 -0.68
C GLY A 358 -7.75 -21.92 -1.41
N LEU A 359 -7.00 -21.42 -2.39
CA LEU A 359 -6.03 -22.18 -3.16
C LEU A 359 -5.01 -22.86 -2.22
N PRO A 360 -4.81 -24.19 -2.37
CA PRO A 360 -3.71 -24.87 -1.71
C PRO A 360 -2.41 -24.15 -2.08
N ARG A 361 -1.65 -23.74 -1.06
CA ARG A 361 -0.36 -23.09 -1.26
C ARG A 361 0.54 -24.07 -2.00
N LEU A 362 0.82 -23.82 -3.28
CA LEU A 362 1.91 -24.50 -3.97
C LEU A 362 3.18 -24.09 -3.20
N GLU A 363 3.80 -25.05 -2.52
CA GLU A 363 4.99 -24.81 -1.70
C GLU A 363 6.20 -24.37 -2.54
N ASP A 364 6.08 -24.31 -3.87
CA ASP A 364 7.14 -23.81 -4.72
C ASP A 364 6.60 -23.12 -5.99
N PRO A 365 6.53 -21.77 -6.03
CA PRO A 365 6.22 -21.03 -7.26
C PRO A 365 7.33 -21.13 -8.33
N THR A 366 8.42 -21.86 -8.07
CA THR A 366 9.58 -21.97 -8.96
C THR A 366 9.69 -23.30 -9.70
N ALA A 367 8.67 -24.17 -9.62
CA ALA A 367 8.65 -25.42 -10.36
C ALA A 367 8.48 -25.17 -11.87
N HIS A 368 9.60 -24.96 -12.58
CA HIS A 368 9.63 -24.82 -14.02
C HIS A 368 9.75 -26.18 -14.70
N LEU A 369 8.83 -26.51 -15.62
CA LEU A 369 8.94 -27.69 -16.48
C LEU A 369 10.03 -27.46 -17.53
N ARG A 370 11.13 -28.21 -17.43
CA ARG A 370 12.22 -28.19 -18.40
C ARG A 370 12.09 -29.35 -19.40
N LEU A 371 11.96 -29.01 -20.68
CA LEU A 371 12.04 -29.97 -21.79
C LEU A 371 13.30 -29.69 -22.60
N GLU A 372 14.22 -30.66 -22.65
CA GLU A 372 15.45 -30.56 -23.43
C GLU A 372 15.44 -31.56 -24.59
N ARG A 373 15.77 -31.06 -25.79
CA ARG A 373 15.89 -31.88 -26.99
C ARG A 373 17.37 -32.21 -27.22
N THR A 374 17.81 -33.34 -26.68
CA THR A 374 19.22 -33.78 -26.69
C THR A 374 19.76 -34.08 -28.09
N GLY A 375 18.89 -34.47 -29.03
CA GLY A 375 19.28 -34.76 -30.41
C GLY A 375 19.50 -33.55 -31.32
N ALA A 376 19.33 -32.32 -30.83
CA ALA A 376 19.52 -31.10 -31.63
C ALA A 376 20.82 -30.36 -31.26
N PRO A 377 21.58 -29.82 -32.23
CA PRO A 377 22.81 -29.11 -31.93
C PRO A 377 22.53 -27.78 -31.21
N CYS A 378 23.39 -27.42 -30.26
CA CYS A 378 23.29 -26.15 -29.55
C CYS A 378 23.62 -24.98 -30.49
N LYS A 379 22.72 -24.01 -30.62
CA LYS A 379 22.93 -22.81 -31.45
C LYS A 379 24.14 -21.96 -31.00
N VAL A 380 24.45 -21.95 -29.70
CA VAL A 380 25.61 -21.24 -29.13
C VAL A 380 26.93 -22.01 -29.37
N GLY A 381 26.86 -23.27 -29.83
CA GLY A 381 28.04 -24.10 -30.09
C GLY A 381 28.61 -24.76 -28.84
N PHE A 382 27.77 -25.11 -27.86
CA PHE A 382 28.15 -26.09 -26.84
C PHE A 382 28.05 -27.50 -27.43
N ALA A 383 28.99 -28.37 -27.09
CA ALA A 383 29.00 -29.77 -27.52
C ALA A 383 28.06 -30.59 -26.62
N LEU A 384 26.75 -30.47 -26.88
CA LEU A 384 25.71 -31.17 -26.13
C LEU A 384 25.42 -32.53 -26.76
N ASN A 385 25.03 -33.50 -25.93
CA ASN A 385 24.60 -34.84 -26.34
C ASN A 385 23.65 -35.43 -25.28
N ASP A 386 23.30 -36.71 -25.40
CA ASP A 386 22.40 -37.38 -24.44
C ASP A 386 22.96 -37.47 -23.01
N GLU A 387 24.27 -37.33 -22.83
CA GLU A 387 24.97 -37.37 -21.54
C GLU A 387 25.41 -35.97 -21.04
N VAL A 388 25.42 -34.97 -21.92
CA VAL A 388 25.93 -33.61 -21.66
C VAL A 388 24.85 -32.59 -22.00
N THR A 389 24.23 -32.06 -20.95
CA THR A 389 23.14 -31.09 -21.01
C THR A 389 23.65 -29.64 -21.14
N CYS A 390 22.75 -28.70 -21.44
CA CYS A 390 23.08 -27.28 -21.52
C CYS A 390 23.67 -26.75 -20.19
N PRO A 391 24.91 -26.23 -20.18
CA PRO A 391 25.61 -25.83 -18.95
C PRO A 391 25.00 -24.60 -18.25
N LEU A 392 24.13 -23.85 -18.92
CA LEU A 392 23.34 -22.78 -18.28
C LEU A 392 22.30 -23.32 -17.29
N PHE A 393 21.94 -24.58 -17.42
CA PHE A 393 20.86 -25.19 -16.64
C PHE A 393 21.32 -26.46 -15.89
N ASP A 394 22.59 -26.83 -16.00
CA ASP A 394 23.16 -28.03 -15.37
C ASP A 394 23.75 -27.75 -13.98
N ALA A 395 24.27 -26.53 -13.77
CA ALA A 395 25.00 -26.18 -12.56
C ALA A 395 24.27 -25.11 -11.75
N GLU A 396 24.11 -25.35 -10.45
CA GLU A 396 23.70 -24.31 -9.51
C GLU A 396 24.86 -23.35 -9.23
N PRO A 397 24.61 -22.03 -9.13
CA PRO A 397 25.68 -21.09 -8.87
C PRO A 397 26.29 -21.21 -7.48
N THR A 398 27.57 -21.55 -7.43
CA THR A 398 28.36 -21.57 -6.19
C THR A 398 29.67 -20.82 -6.38
N LEU A 399 30.34 -20.49 -5.27
CA LEU A 399 31.67 -19.88 -5.34
C LEU A 399 32.72 -20.83 -5.94
N GLU A 400 32.50 -22.14 -5.84
CA GLU A 400 33.41 -23.18 -6.33
C GLU A 400 33.38 -23.33 -7.85
N ASN A 401 32.25 -23.04 -8.50
CA ASN A 401 32.07 -23.14 -9.95
C ASN A 401 31.92 -21.79 -10.67
N LEU A 402 32.20 -20.69 -9.97
CA LEU A 402 32.00 -19.32 -10.46
C LEU A 402 32.73 -19.03 -11.78
N GLU A 403 34.00 -19.41 -11.89
CA GLU A 403 34.80 -19.17 -13.10
C GLU A 403 34.25 -19.93 -14.32
N ALA A 404 33.84 -21.18 -14.11
CA ALA A 404 33.23 -22.00 -15.15
C ALA A 404 31.89 -21.40 -15.62
N MET A 405 31.04 -20.93 -14.70
CA MET A 405 29.78 -20.27 -15.05
C MET A 405 29.99 -18.94 -15.78
N LEU A 406 30.92 -18.10 -15.33
CA LEU A 406 31.21 -16.84 -15.99
C LEU A 406 31.73 -17.06 -17.42
N THR A 407 32.47 -18.15 -17.65
CA THR A 407 32.90 -18.57 -18.99
C THR A 407 31.71 -18.96 -19.87
N VAL A 408 30.75 -19.71 -19.33
CA VAL A 408 29.49 -20.05 -20.02
C VAL A 408 28.71 -18.78 -20.36
N PHE A 409 28.56 -17.86 -19.41
CA PHE A 409 27.86 -16.58 -19.60
C PHE A 409 28.53 -15.74 -20.69
N ALA A 410 29.85 -15.57 -20.65
CA ALA A 410 30.59 -14.81 -21.65
C ALA A 410 30.37 -15.36 -23.07
N LYS A 411 30.43 -16.68 -23.25
CA LYS A 411 30.21 -17.34 -24.54
C LYS A 411 28.79 -17.14 -25.05
N VAL A 412 27.79 -17.32 -24.18
CA VAL A 412 26.37 -17.13 -24.52
C VAL A 412 26.10 -15.67 -24.90
N SER A 413 26.56 -14.72 -24.09
CA SER A 413 26.36 -13.29 -24.31
C SER A 413 27.01 -12.82 -25.61
N ALA A 414 28.23 -13.25 -25.91
CA ALA A 414 28.93 -12.91 -27.15
C ALA A 414 28.15 -13.40 -28.39
N PHE A 415 27.71 -14.66 -28.37
CA PHE A 415 26.93 -15.23 -29.46
C PHE A 415 25.59 -14.50 -29.65
N ARG A 416 24.83 -14.30 -28.56
CA ARG A 416 23.49 -13.69 -28.63
C ARG A 416 23.53 -12.22 -29.05
N LYS A 417 24.59 -11.50 -28.69
CA LYS A 417 24.81 -10.12 -29.16
C LYS A 417 24.95 -10.07 -30.68
N ILE A 418 25.75 -10.96 -31.28
CA ILE A 418 25.94 -11.04 -32.73
C ILE A 418 24.64 -11.47 -33.43
N ASP A 419 23.97 -12.51 -32.93
CA ASP A 419 22.68 -12.98 -33.46
C ASP A 419 21.58 -11.90 -33.43
N ALA A 420 21.53 -11.10 -32.37
CA ALA A 420 20.59 -9.98 -32.26
C ALA A 420 20.88 -8.86 -33.27
N GLN A 421 22.17 -8.53 -33.48
CA GLN A 421 22.58 -7.52 -34.48
C GLN A 421 22.21 -7.96 -35.90
N GLY A 422 22.43 -9.24 -36.24
CA GLY A 422 22.02 -9.82 -37.52
C GLY A 422 20.50 -9.74 -37.75
N ARG A 423 19.70 -10.18 -36.76
CA ARG A 423 18.24 -10.11 -36.84
C ARG A 423 17.71 -8.68 -36.95
N HIS A 424 18.35 -7.72 -36.27
CA HIS A 424 18.01 -6.31 -36.39
C HIS A 424 18.26 -5.80 -37.82
N ALA A 425 19.42 -6.12 -38.41
CA ALA A 425 19.73 -5.75 -39.78
C ALA A 425 18.72 -6.34 -40.79
N GLU A 426 18.34 -7.62 -40.64
CA GLU A 426 17.31 -8.25 -41.48
C GLU A 426 15.93 -7.60 -41.32
N ARG A 427 15.56 -7.20 -40.09
CA ARG A 427 14.29 -6.52 -39.82
C ARG A 427 14.26 -5.14 -40.48
N VAL A 428 15.36 -4.39 -40.38
CA VAL A 428 15.51 -3.10 -41.05
C VAL A 428 15.45 -3.26 -42.57
N ALA A 429 16.10 -4.27 -43.14
CA ALA A 429 16.05 -4.57 -44.56
C ALA A 429 14.63 -4.90 -45.03
N ARG A 430 13.90 -5.74 -44.28
CA ARG A 430 12.48 -6.05 -44.56
C ARG A 430 11.57 -4.83 -44.51
N ILE A 431 11.78 -3.94 -43.54
CA ILE A 431 11.02 -2.69 -43.45
C ILE A 431 11.33 -1.78 -44.64
N ALA A 432 12.59 -1.69 -45.06
CA ALA A 432 12.98 -0.92 -46.23
C ALA A 432 12.37 -1.48 -47.53
N GLU A 433 12.38 -2.81 -47.70
CA GLU A 433 11.76 -3.49 -48.85
C GLU A 433 10.24 -3.31 -48.87
N PHE A 434 9.58 -3.43 -47.72
CA PHE A 434 8.15 -3.16 -47.57
C PHE A 434 7.80 -1.70 -47.94
N ASN A 435 8.61 -0.74 -47.51
CA ASN A 435 8.41 0.68 -47.81
C ASN A 435 8.72 1.05 -49.26
N ALA A 436 9.56 0.28 -49.96
CA ALA A 436 9.89 0.48 -51.36
C ALA A 436 8.86 -0.12 -52.34
N SER A 437 7.86 -0.87 -51.83
CA SER A 437 6.86 -1.54 -52.67
C SER A 437 5.94 -0.53 -53.41
N PRO A 438 5.76 -0.65 -54.74
CA PRO A 438 4.99 0.29 -55.56
C PRO A 438 3.50 0.43 -55.20
N LEU A 439 2.95 -0.52 -54.44
CA LEU A 439 1.52 -0.59 -54.09
C LEU A 439 1.05 0.51 -53.11
N ARG A 440 1.94 1.41 -52.68
CA ARG A 440 1.63 2.52 -51.77
C ARG A 440 1.91 3.92 -52.31
N ARG A 441 2.28 4.10 -53.59
CA ARG A 441 2.26 5.46 -54.14
C ARG A 441 0.81 5.95 -54.09
N PRO A 442 0.49 7.01 -53.31
CA PRO A 442 -0.85 7.56 -53.32
C PRO A 442 -1.19 7.93 -54.76
N PRO A 443 -2.44 7.68 -55.22
CA PRO A 443 -2.84 7.99 -56.58
C PRO A 443 -2.52 9.46 -56.83
N THR A 444 -1.70 9.71 -57.86
CA THR A 444 -1.38 11.06 -58.31
C THR A 444 -2.70 11.80 -58.54
N PRO A 445 -2.95 12.95 -57.88
CA PRO A 445 -4.21 13.65 -58.04
C PRO A 445 -4.40 13.98 -59.51
N THR A 446 -5.49 13.49 -60.08
CA THR A 446 -5.87 13.73 -61.47
C THR A 446 -6.10 15.23 -61.63
N PRO A 447 -5.56 15.89 -62.67
CA PRO A 447 -5.80 17.31 -62.88
C PRO A 447 -7.30 17.53 -63.07
N ALA A 448 -7.89 18.42 -62.26
CA ALA A 448 -9.28 18.80 -62.41
C ALA A 448 -9.50 19.39 -63.81
N GLU A 449 -10.28 18.69 -64.63
CA GLU A 449 -10.76 19.22 -65.90
C GLU A 449 -11.57 20.48 -65.63
N GLY A 450 -11.14 21.57 -66.27
CA GLY A 450 -11.76 22.88 -66.16
C GLY A 450 -13.19 22.85 -66.66
N GLY A 451 -14.12 23.24 -65.80
CA GLY A 451 -15.49 23.55 -66.18
C GLY A 451 -15.53 24.78 -67.05
N GLU A 452 -15.86 24.57 -68.32
CA GLU A 452 -16.28 25.59 -69.26
C GLU A 452 -17.76 25.95 -69.06
N THR A 453 -18.01 27.26 -69.11
CA THR A 453 -19.26 27.96 -69.50
C THR A 453 -20.44 28.09 -68.52
N ALA A 454 -20.74 29.35 -68.18
CA ALA A 454 -21.91 30.15 -68.59
C ALA A 454 -22.43 31.05 -67.46
#